data_AF-A0A352XU12-F1
#
_entry.id   AF-A0A352XU12-F1
#
_cell.length_a   1.000
_cell.length_b   1.000
_cell.length_c   1.000
_cell.angle_alpha   90.00
_cell.angle_beta   90.00
_cell.angle_gamma   90.00
#
_symmetry.space_group_name_H-M   'P 1'
#
loop_
_entity.id
_entity.type
_entity.pdbx_description
1 polymer ?
#
loop_
_entity_poly.entity_id
_entity_poly.type
_entity_poly.pdbx_seq_one_letter_code
_entity_poly.pdbx_strand_id
1 'polypeptide(L)' 'ITCTGTITEKYEADGEGRIAGKVQAADQDGDVKVSGTFVAALPRRS' A
#
# COMPACT_ATOMS: atom_id res chain seq x y z
N ILE A 1 16.02 3.15 7.55
CA ILE A 1 14.76 3.60 6.89
C ILE A 1 13.71 2.52 7.10
N THR A 2 12.55 2.91 7.62
CA THR A 2 11.39 2.05 7.89
C THR A 2 10.26 2.42 6.95
N CYS A 3 9.65 1.42 6.31
CA CYS A 3 8.51 1.61 5.41
C CYS A 3 7.20 1.27 6.12
N THR A 4 6.20 2.13 5.98
CA THR A 4 4.86 1.94 6.53
C THR A 4 3.83 2.13 5.43
N GLY A 5 2.89 1.20 5.33
CA GLY A 5 1.79 1.25 4.39
C GLY A 5 0.44 1.29 5.10
N THR A 6 -0.52 2.01 4.51
CA THR A 6 -1.92 2.01 4.96
C THR A 6 -2.81 1.71 3.77
N ILE A 7 -3.63 0.66 3.89
CA ILE A 7 -4.63 0.33 2.88
C ILE A 7 -5.78 1.31 3.02
N THR A 8 -6.09 2.02 1.94
CA THR A 8 -7.16 3.02 1.90
C THR A 8 -8.43 2.46 1.27
N GLU A 9 -8.31 1.48 0.38
CA GLU A 9 -9.45 0.92 -0.33
C GLU A 9 -9.23 -0.55 -0.70
N LYS A 10 -10.32 -1.32 -0.74
CA LYS A 10 -10.36 -2.69 -1.28
C LYS A 10 -11.54 -2.78 -2.23
N TYR A 11 -11.32 -3.28 -3.43
CA TYR A 11 -12.35 -3.37 -4.47
C TYR A 11 -12.08 -4.53 -5.42
N GLU A 12 -13.06 -4.88 -6.25
CA GLU A 12 -12.85 -5.82 -7.36
C GLU A 12 -12.72 -5.04 -8.67
N ALA A 13 -11.74 -5.41 -9.50
CA ALA A 13 -11.56 -4.89 -10.85
C ALA A 13 -11.02 -6.00 -11.75
N ASP A 14 -11.54 -6.10 -12.97
CA ASP A 14 -11.12 -7.11 -13.96
C ASP A 14 -11.23 -8.57 -13.44
N GLY A 15 -12.17 -8.84 -12.51
CA GLY A 15 -12.34 -10.15 -11.87
C GLY A 15 -11.37 -10.45 -10.72
N GLU A 16 -10.44 -9.53 -10.43
CA GLU A 16 -9.44 -9.65 -9.37
C GLU A 16 -9.80 -8.79 -8.17
N GLY A 17 -9.53 -9.27 -6.96
CA GLY A 17 -9.52 -8.42 -5.77
C GLY A 17 -8.29 -7.51 -5.82
N ARG A 18 -8.47 -6.21 -5.66
CA ARG A 18 -7.38 -5.21 -5.61
C ARG A 18 -7.46 -4.39 -4.33
N ILE A 19 -6.30 -3.87 -3.91
CA ILE A 19 -6.18 -2.89 -2.84
C ILE A 19 -5.46 -1.65 -3.34
N ALA A 20 -5.93 -0.49 -2.92
CA ALA A 20 -5.19 0.76 -3.04
C ALA A 20 -4.69 1.19 -1.65
N GLY A 21 -3.52 1.80 -1.61
CA GLY A 21 -2.94 2.24 -0.36
C GLY A 21 -1.93 3.37 -0.52
N LYS A 22 -1.56 3.92 0.63
CA LYS A 22 -0.45 4.86 0.77
C LYS A 22 0.75 4.15 1.36
N VAL A 23 1.95 4.56 0.98
CA VAL A 23 3.21 4.10 1.56
C VAL A 23 4.08 5.31 1.90
N GLN A 24 4.81 5.22 3.00
CA GLN A 24 5.84 6.16 3.37
C GLN A 24 7.09 5.42 3.84
N ALA A 25 8.25 6.02 3.62
CA ALA A 25 9.51 5.57 4.16
C ALA A 25 10.13 6.71 4.98
N ALA A 26 10.40 6.44 6.26
CA ALA A 26 11.01 7.39 7.18
C ALA A 26 12.36 6.90 7.70
N ASP A 27 13.25 7.81 8.07
CA ASP A 27 14.50 7.44 8.77
C ASP A 27 14.26 7.19 10.27
N GLN A 28 15.33 6.98 11.03
CA GLN A 28 15.25 6.72 12.48
C GLN A 28 14.73 7.91 13.29
N ASP A 29 14.79 9.11 12.74
CA ASP A 29 14.34 10.34 13.39
C ASP A 29 12.86 10.64 13.07
N GLY A 30 12.25 9.82 12.21
CA GLY A 30 10.86 9.93 11.78
C GLY A 30 10.67 10.82 10.55
N ASP A 31 11.76 11.32 9.96
CA ASP A 31 11.69 12.16 8.78
C ASP A 31 11.31 11.34 7.55
N VAL A 32 10.19 11.69 6.93
CA VAL A 32 9.72 11.04 5.71
C VAL A 32 10.62 11.42 4.55
N LYS A 33 11.29 10.42 3.97
CA LYS A 33 12.15 10.60 2.78
C LYS A 33 11.41 10.27 1.49
N VAL A 34 10.41 9.38 1.55
CA VAL A 34 9.59 8.98 0.40
C VAL A 34 8.15 8.83 0.85
N SER A 35 7.21 9.30 0.03
CA SER A 35 5.79 9.02 0.17
C SER A 35 5.17 8.76 -1.20
N GLY A 36 4.12 7.93 -1.24
CA GLY A 36 3.45 7.60 -2.48
C GLY A 36 2.18 6.79 -2.29
N THR A 37 1.54 6.46 -3.40
CA THR A 37 0.38 5.56 -3.46
C THR A 37 0.73 4.32 -4.25
N PHE A 38 0.01 3.23 -4.00
CA PHE A 38 0.15 1.98 -4.73
C PHE A 38 -1.20 1.30 -4.94
N VAL A 39 -1.25 0.44 -5.95
CA VAL A 39 -2.35 -0.50 -6.17
C VAL A 39 -1.73 -1.89 -6.29
N ALA A 40 -2.34 -2.89 -5.64
CA ALA A 40 -1.88 -4.27 -5.68
C ALA A 40 -3.05 -5.24 -5.87
N ALA A 41 -2.85 -6.27 -6.68
CA ALA A 41 -3.78 -7.39 -6.80
C ALA A 41 -3.61 -8.34 -5.61
N LEU A 42 -4.73 -8.86 -5.09
CA LEU A 42 -4.76 -9.83 -4.00
C LEU A 42 -5.08 -11.22 -4.54
N PRO A 43 -4.34 -12.26 -4.10
CA PRO A 43 -4.74 -13.63 -4.35
C PRO A 43 -6.06 -13.92 -3.62
N ARG A 44 -7.03 -14.49 -4.34
CA ARG A 44 -8.28 -14.96 -3.74
C ARG A 44 -7.97 -16.26 -2.99
N ARG A 45 -8.41 -16.37 -1.72
CA ARG A 45 -8.34 -17.63 -0.99
C ARG A 45 -9.38 -18.58 -1.60
N SER A 46 -8.93 -19.69 -2.17
CA SER A 46 -9.75 -20.79 -2.66
C SER A 46 -10.40 -21.57 -1.52
#